data_AF-A0A7C5HF35-F1
#
_entry.id   AF-A0A7C5HF35-F1
#
_cell.length_a   1.000
_cell.length_b   1.000
_cell.length_c   1.000
_cell.angle_alpha   90.00
_cell.angle_beta   90.00
_cell.angle_gamma   90.00
#
_symmetry.space_group_name_H-M   'P 1'
#
loop_
_entity.id
_entity.type
_entity.pdbx_description
1 polymer ?
#
loop_
_entity_poly.entity_id
_entity_poly.type
_entity_poly.pdbx_seq_one_letter_code
_entity_poly.pdbx_strand_id
1 'polypeptide(L)'
;SYTPHIQYLQAGAEFYLKDYTQALTVLDNINFDKTTLEIQKDIYHLYAQIYLHQKEYPLAISTYLDIIKKYPHIIAVDSIYFEIGELYQNYEQDYSAAINYYSIISTTYPESDLRGKTYLNLAFCSQQLEQYIEASLYYKKALATHSLTTAEINKTSKMLDYIEKYKVKEESSALENLVQSFAQFVRNNDYIATISSLIKIYTNDLKEFDKALQLLESDPLFSKEPGLLLLKGEIYLKLADRATLAEDDDADKFKTQAQQIFDSIVTDYNEIPEKAFAEYYLIPLKIRIYEPGSELYLTSLRQLSLSFIDAYNTFPFIGQVYFNLGKALIESENYEEQTITYLQKAAKLSQNAAIRNEAYRYLGDLYLKNDGYIAARNQYEKIDEQTIYNDPVLLYNVGDVYYQLKSYSQSAVYFEYYVQNYTVQENYIEALNLLASIYLAMNEPVKAISDYAILAEKAPDDGLLRTLRNLYIDEGQYNKAIEASMKIEALTSRDRRILAGIYETQGNLSYAILQYGRIISQVTSEDTMLID
;
A
#
# COMPACT_ATOMS: atom_id res chain seq x y z
N SER A 1 42.83 27.72 -18.31
CA SER A 1 41.82 26.65 -18.43
C SER A 1 40.72 26.72 -17.36
N TYR A 2 40.72 27.69 -16.43
CA TYR A 2 39.71 27.75 -15.33
C TYR A 2 38.62 28.82 -15.50
N THR A 3 38.70 29.68 -16.52
CA THR A 3 37.80 30.83 -16.68
C THR A 3 36.31 30.45 -16.77
N PRO A 4 35.89 29.45 -17.57
CA PRO A 4 34.48 29.06 -17.64
C PRO A 4 33.92 28.52 -16.32
N HIS A 5 34.72 27.74 -15.59
CA HIS A 5 34.32 27.22 -14.29
C HIS A 5 34.15 28.33 -13.25
N ILE A 6 35.04 29.33 -13.24
CA ILE A 6 34.94 30.48 -12.35
C ILE A 6 33.69 31.32 -12.68
N GLN A 7 33.38 31.52 -13.97
CA GLN A 7 32.17 32.23 -14.39
C GLN A 7 30.90 31.48 -13.98
N TYR A 8 30.87 30.15 -14.11
CA TYR A 8 29.77 29.33 -13.60
C TYR A 8 29.57 29.49 -12.08
N LEU A 9 30.66 29.45 -11.30
CA LEU A 9 30.59 29.67 -9.85
C LEU A 9 30.10 31.09 -9.49
N GLN A 10 30.49 32.10 -10.28
CA GLN A 10 29.99 33.46 -10.13
C GLN A 10 28.48 33.53 -10.39
N ALA A 11 27.99 32.96 -11.48
CA ALA A 11 26.56 32.90 -11.78
C ALA A 11 25.78 32.17 -10.67
N GLY A 12 26.33 31.09 -10.13
CA GLY A 12 25.77 30.38 -8.99
C GLY A 12 25.68 31.28 -7.74
N ALA A 13 26.71 32.09 -7.45
CA ALA A 13 26.68 33.03 -6.33
C ALA A 13 25.60 34.11 -6.53
N GLU A 14 25.45 34.64 -7.74
CA GLU A 14 24.43 35.63 -8.09
C GLU A 14 23.01 35.04 -7.98
N PHE A 15 22.83 33.77 -8.38
CA PHE A 15 21.60 33.01 -8.17
C PHE A 15 21.24 32.92 -6.67
N TYR A 16 22.20 32.59 -5.80
CA TYR A 16 21.96 32.55 -4.35
C TYR A 16 21.62 33.93 -3.76
N LEU A 17 22.15 35.01 -4.36
CA LEU A 17 21.78 36.39 -4.02
C LEU A 17 20.41 36.81 -4.59
N LYS A 18 19.75 35.93 -5.35
CA LYS A 18 18.49 36.17 -6.07
C LYS A 18 18.60 37.24 -7.16
N ASP A 19 19.81 37.57 -7.61
CA ASP A 19 20.02 38.45 -8.76
C ASP A 19 20.05 37.62 -10.05
N TYR A 20 18.86 37.18 -10.46
CA TYR A 20 18.68 36.29 -11.60
C TYR A 20 19.10 36.92 -12.93
N THR A 21 18.95 38.23 -13.08
CA THR A 21 19.31 38.95 -14.31
C THR A 21 20.82 38.98 -14.49
N GLN A 22 21.55 39.27 -13.41
CA GLN A 22 23.00 39.25 -13.42
C GLN A 22 23.52 37.82 -13.66
N ALA A 23 22.93 36.83 -12.98
CA ALA A 23 23.29 35.43 -13.16
C ALA A 23 23.17 34.97 -14.62
N LEU A 24 22.05 35.27 -15.30
CA LEU A 24 21.87 35.00 -16.74
C LEU A 24 22.92 35.71 -17.59
N THR A 25 23.20 36.98 -17.29
CA THR A 25 24.22 37.75 -18.02
C THR A 25 25.60 37.11 -17.90
N VAL A 26 25.97 36.58 -16.73
CA VAL A 26 27.24 35.88 -16.54
C VAL A 26 27.25 34.56 -17.31
N LEU A 27 26.16 33.79 -17.28
CA LEU A 27 26.04 32.53 -18.02
C LEU A 27 26.13 32.72 -19.54
N ASP A 28 25.46 33.74 -20.09
CA ASP A 28 25.46 34.04 -21.53
C ASP A 28 26.85 34.38 -22.07
N ASN A 29 27.76 34.84 -21.20
CA ASN A 29 29.14 35.19 -21.54
C ASN A 29 30.13 34.00 -21.39
N ILE A 30 29.66 32.81 -21.00
CA ILE A 30 30.51 31.62 -20.89
C ILE A 30 30.77 31.03 -22.28
N ASN A 31 32.05 30.81 -22.60
CA ASN A 31 32.43 30.16 -23.86
C ASN A 31 32.26 28.63 -23.74
N PHE A 32 31.17 28.10 -24.29
CA PHE A 32 30.83 26.68 -24.26
C PHE A 32 31.91 25.77 -24.86
N ASP A 33 32.57 26.16 -25.97
CA ASP A 33 33.61 25.35 -26.63
C ASP A 33 34.83 25.08 -25.75
N LYS A 34 35.05 25.92 -24.72
CA LYS A 34 36.15 25.78 -23.76
C LYS A 34 35.72 25.13 -22.44
N THR A 35 34.50 24.61 -22.38
CA THR A 35 33.86 24.09 -21.16
C THR A 35 33.71 22.57 -21.26
N THR A 36 33.94 21.84 -20.17
CA THR A 36 33.72 20.38 -20.13
C THR A 36 32.23 20.06 -20.19
N LEU A 37 31.85 18.89 -20.71
CA LEU A 37 30.45 18.48 -20.79
C LEU A 37 29.74 18.52 -19.42
N GLU A 38 30.46 18.19 -18.34
CA GLU A 38 29.94 18.26 -16.97
C GLU A 38 29.53 19.69 -16.57
N ILE A 39 30.39 20.67 -16.84
CA ILE A 39 30.09 22.08 -16.53
C ILE A 39 29.04 22.63 -17.48
N GLN A 40 29.04 22.22 -18.76
CA GLN A 40 27.99 22.62 -19.70
C GLN A 40 26.61 22.17 -19.20
N LYS A 41 26.48 20.90 -18.79
CA LYS A 41 25.27 20.35 -18.16
C LYS A 41 24.83 21.17 -16.94
N ASP A 42 25.76 21.49 -16.04
CA ASP A 42 25.48 22.29 -14.84
C ASP A 42 25.02 23.73 -15.18
N ILE A 43 25.59 24.34 -16.22
CA ILE A 43 25.16 25.66 -16.71
C ILE A 43 23.70 25.61 -17.18
N TYR A 44 23.32 24.63 -17.99
CA TYR A 44 21.93 24.51 -18.42
C TYR A 44 20.98 24.25 -17.24
N HIS A 45 21.42 23.47 -16.23
CA HIS A 45 20.61 23.25 -15.04
C HIS A 45 20.38 24.56 -14.27
N LEU A 46 21.42 25.40 -14.16
CA LEU A 46 21.30 26.72 -13.54
C LEU A 46 20.39 27.67 -14.34
N TYR A 47 20.43 27.66 -15.68
CA TYR A 47 19.45 28.38 -16.51
C TYR A 47 18.01 27.95 -16.17
N ALA A 48 17.74 26.64 -16.13
CA ALA A 48 16.42 26.12 -15.83
C ALA A 48 15.96 26.56 -14.44
N GLN A 49 16.82 26.45 -13.41
CA GLN A 49 16.52 26.92 -12.05
C GLN A 49 16.21 28.43 -12.01
N ILE A 50 16.99 29.25 -12.73
CA ILE A 50 16.73 30.69 -12.81
C ILE A 50 15.34 30.95 -13.40
N TYR A 51 15.01 30.31 -14.53
CA TYR A 51 13.69 30.47 -15.16
C TYR A 51 12.56 30.00 -14.26
N LEU A 52 12.74 28.93 -13.49
CA LEU A 52 11.77 28.49 -12.48
C LEU A 52 11.54 29.53 -11.39
N HIS A 53 12.60 30.14 -10.86
CA HIS A 53 12.49 31.21 -9.87
C HIS A 53 11.83 32.48 -10.42
N GLN A 54 12.01 32.76 -11.71
CA GLN A 54 11.33 33.84 -12.43
C GLN A 54 9.90 33.48 -12.86
N LYS A 55 9.47 32.22 -12.66
CA LYS A 55 8.18 31.66 -13.12
C LYS A 55 8.01 31.64 -14.64
N GLU A 56 9.11 31.64 -15.38
CA GLU A 56 9.14 31.51 -16.83
C GLU A 56 9.17 30.03 -17.22
N TYR A 57 8.10 29.30 -16.87
CA TYR A 57 8.03 27.83 -17.00
C TYR A 57 8.28 27.31 -18.41
N PRO A 58 7.77 27.94 -19.50
CA PRO A 58 8.07 27.48 -20.86
C PRO A 58 9.56 27.52 -21.20
N LEU A 59 10.28 28.54 -20.72
CA LEU A 59 11.73 28.63 -20.92
C LEU A 59 12.47 27.60 -20.09
N ALA A 60 12.07 27.38 -18.84
CA ALA A 60 12.61 26.31 -18.01
C ALA A 60 12.45 24.93 -18.69
N ILE A 61 11.23 24.61 -19.17
CA ILE A 61 10.93 23.36 -19.88
C ILE A 61 11.78 23.23 -21.14
N SER A 62 11.89 24.29 -21.96
CA SER A 62 12.74 24.26 -23.17
C SER A 62 14.22 24.01 -22.82
N THR A 63 14.70 24.58 -21.72
CA THR A 63 16.07 24.41 -21.24
C THR A 63 16.31 22.98 -20.79
N TYR A 64 15.36 22.38 -20.06
CA TYR A 64 15.42 20.97 -19.66
C TYR A 64 15.41 20.01 -20.85
N LEU A 65 14.58 20.27 -21.87
CA LEU A 65 14.56 19.46 -23.10
C LEU A 65 15.89 19.58 -23.87
N ASP A 66 16.50 20.76 -23.87
CA ASP A 66 17.82 21.00 -24.44
C ASP A 66 18.91 20.20 -23.71
N ILE A 67 18.84 20.13 -22.38
CA ILE A 67 19.75 19.30 -21.55
C ILE A 67 19.62 17.84 -21.96
N ILE A 68 18.40 17.31 -22.04
CA ILE A 68 18.12 15.92 -22.40
C ILE A 68 18.68 15.60 -23.78
N LYS A 69 18.47 16.49 -24.75
CA LYS A 69 18.93 16.31 -26.13
C LYS A 69 20.45 16.32 -26.25
N LYS A 70 21.14 17.21 -25.51
CA LYS A 70 22.58 17.45 -25.65
C LYS A 70 23.42 16.52 -24.77
N TYR A 71 22.91 16.11 -23.60
CA TYR A 71 23.69 15.39 -22.58
C TYR A 71 23.02 14.12 -22.03
N PRO A 72 22.39 13.26 -22.86
CA PRO A 72 21.54 12.15 -22.37
C PRO A 72 22.28 11.09 -21.54
N HIS A 73 23.61 10.98 -21.65
CA HIS A 73 24.40 9.93 -20.99
C HIS A 73 25.02 10.34 -19.63
N ILE A 74 24.93 11.62 -19.27
CA ILE A 74 25.59 12.17 -18.06
C ILE A 74 24.59 12.81 -17.08
N ILE A 75 23.28 12.64 -17.34
CA ILE A 75 22.17 13.16 -16.53
C ILE A 75 21.24 12.01 -16.13
N ALA A 76 20.49 12.22 -15.06
CA ALA A 76 19.29 11.46 -14.75
C ALA A 76 18.14 11.98 -15.62
N VAL A 77 17.98 11.43 -16.83
CA VAL A 77 16.98 11.87 -17.82
C VAL A 77 15.55 11.73 -17.28
N ASP A 78 15.29 10.64 -16.55
CA ASP A 78 14.04 10.34 -15.87
C ASP A 78 13.67 11.42 -14.84
N SER A 79 14.63 11.88 -14.02
CA SER A 79 14.41 12.98 -13.06
C SER A 79 14.01 14.28 -13.76
N ILE A 80 14.63 14.62 -14.89
CA ILE A 80 14.29 15.84 -15.62
C ILE A 80 12.90 15.73 -16.27
N TYR A 81 12.55 14.57 -16.84
CA TYR A 81 11.18 14.37 -17.33
C TYR A 81 10.15 14.45 -16.20
N PHE A 82 10.49 13.98 -15.00
CA PHE A 82 9.64 14.09 -13.83
C PHE A 82 9.41 15.56 -13.46
N GLU A 83 10.48 16.35 -13.38
CA GLU A 83 10.42 17.80 -13.14
C GLU A 83 9.56 18.51 -14.19
N ILE A 84 9.73 18.22 -15.49
CA ILE A 84 8.89 18.78 -16.55
C ILE A 84 7.41 18.41 -16.35
N GLY A 85 7.12 17.15 -16.00
CA GLY A 85 5.77 16.70 -15.69
C GLY A 85 5.16 17.48 -14.52
N GLU A 86 5.93 17.71 -13.45
CA GLU A 86 5.50 18.52 -12.31
C GLU A 86 5.24 19.96 -12.69
N LEU A 87 6.01 20.52 -13.63
CA LEU A 87 5.78 21.89 -14.12
C LEU A 87 4.45 22.02 -14.84
N TYR A 88 4.16 21.11 -15.75
CA TYR A 88 2.87 21.09 -16.45
C TYR A 88 1.70 20.82 -15.49
N GLN A 89 1.88 19.93 -14.53
CA GLN A 89 0.85 19.57 -13.56
C GLN A 89 0.53 20.72 -12.58
N ASN A 90 1.55 21.33 -11.98
CA ASN A 90 1.37 22.24 -10.85
C ASN A 90 1.20 23.71 -11.26
N TYR A 91 1.79 24.13 -12.38
CA TYR A 91 1.82 25.53 -12.77
C TYR A 91 0.97 25.81 -14.01
N GLU A 92 1.15 25.05 -15.09
CA GLU A 92 0.35 25.22 -16.31
C GLU A 92 -1.04 24.57 -16.17
N GLN A 93 -1.20 23.64 -15.23
CA GLN A 93 -2.39 22.79 -15.07
C GLN A 93 -2.79 22.05 -16.37
N ASP A 94 -1.82 21.83 -17.26
CA ASP A 94 -1.98 21.02 -18.46
C ASP A 94 -1.69 19.55 -18.11
N TYR A 95 -2.70 18.90 -17.55
CA TYR A 95 -2.63 17.49 -17.16
C TYR A 95 -2.38 16.56 -18.35
N SER A 96 -2.77 16.95 -19.57
CA SER A 96 -2.53 16.14 -20.77
C SER A 96 -1.04 16.15 -21.14
N ALA A 97 -0.41 17.33 -21.11
CA ALA A 97 1.03 17.46 -21.30
C ALA A 97 1.80 16.72 -20.19
N ALA A 98 1.40 16.89 -18.93
CA ALA A 98 2.02 16.20 -17.80
C ALA A 98 1.99 14.66 -17.98
N ILE A 99 0.85 14.09 -18.40
CA ILE A 99 0.71 12.67 -18.69
C ILE A 99 1.71 12.21 -19.75
N ASN A 100 1.92 12.98 -20.82
CA ASN A 100 2.87 12.61 -21.87
C ASN A 100 4.30 12.48 -21.33
N TYR A 101 4.74 13.44 -20.49
CA TYR A 101 6.08 13.42 -19.90
C TYR A 101 6.25 12.32 -18.85
N TYR A 102 5.29 12.13 -17.95
CA TYR A 102 5.34 11.02 -16.99
C TYR A 102 5.27 9.65 -17.67
N SER A 103 4.53 9.53 -18.78
CA SER A 103 4.42 8.28 -19.53
C SER A 103 5.77 7.85 -20.11
N ILE A 104 6.62 8.79 -20.52
CA ILE A 104 8.00 8.49 -20.95
C ILE A 104 8.73 7.75 -19.84
N ILE A 105 8.71 8.27 -18.60
CA ILE A 105 9.39 7.64 -17.46
C ILE A 105 8.92 6.20 -17.25
N SER A 106 7.59 5.99 -17.21
CA SER A 106 7.01 4.68 -16.97
C SER A 106 7.28 3.65 -18.06
N THR A 107 7.57 4.10 -19.29
CA THR A 107 7.75 3.22 -20.47
C THR A 107 9.21 3.01 -20.84
N THR A 108 10.07 4.02 -20.69
CA THR A 108 11.48 3.95 -21.10
C THR A 108 12.45 3.75 -19.94
N TYR A 109 12.04 4.03 -18.69
CA TYR A 109 12.87 3.91 -17.49
C TYR A 109 12.19 3.04 -16.40
N PRO A 110 11.92 1.74 -16.68
CA PRO A 110 11.17 0.88 -15.77
C PRO A 110 11.86 0.58 -14.43
N GLU A 111 13.19 0.76 -14.37
CA GLU A 111 14.01 0.58 -13.16
C GLU A 111 14.23 1.89 -12.36
N SER A 112 13.58 2.99 -12.77
CA SER A 112 13.71 4.27 -12.07
C SER A 112 13.07 4.22 -10.69
N ASP A 113 13.77 4.74 -9.68
CA ASP A 113 13.24 4.94 -8.32
C ASP A 113 12.01 5.87 -8.29
N LEU A 114 11.81 6.68 -9.34
CA LEU A 114 10.67 7.58 -9.49
C LEU A 114 9.41 6.90 -10.02
N ARG A 115 9.46 5.61 -10.35
CA ARG A 115 8.36 4.91 -11.03
C ARG A 115 7.06 4.93 -10.22
N GLY A 116 7.09 4.68 -8.92
CA GLY A 116 5.90 4.73 -8.08
C GLY A 116 5.27 6.12 -8.04
N LYS A 117 6.11 7.15 -7.82
CA LYS A 117 5.67 8.56 -7.85
C LYS A 117 5.12 8.98 -9.21
N THR A 118 5.76 8.50 -10.29
CA THR A 118 5.30 8.73 -11.67
C THR A 118 3.89 8.17 -11.86
N TYR A 119 3.62 6.95 -11.40
CA TYR A 119 2.28 6.37 -11.47
C TYR A 119 1.26 7.14 -10.61
N LEU A 120 1.65 7.63 -9.43
CA LEU A 120 0.77 8.50 -8.63
C LEU A 120 0.41 9.80 -9.37
N ASN A 121 1.39 10.43 -10.02
CA ASN A 121 1.16 11.66 -10.77
C ASN A 121 0.36 11.41 -12.05
N LEU A 122 0.58 10.29 -12.75
CA LEU A 122 -0.27 9.84 -13.86
C LEU A 122 -1.71 9.61 -13.41
N ALA A 123 -1.91 8.94 -12.28
CA ALA A 123 -3.23 8.71 -11.71
C ALA A 123 -3.93 10.03 -11.35
N PHE A 124 -3.21 10.94 -10.70
CA PHE A 124 -3.71 12.27 -10.36
C PHE A 124 -4.09 13.07 -11.59
N CYS A 125 -3.23 13.16 -12.60
CA CYS A 125 -3.53 13.89 -13.83
C CYS A 125 -4.73 13.28 -14.56
N SER A 126 -4.81 11.94 -14.63
CA SER A 126 -5.96 11.24 -15.22
C SER A 126 -7.25 11.54 -14.45
N GLN A 127 -7.19 11.61 -13.12
CA GLN A 127 -8.31 11.99 -12.27
C GLN A 127 -8.78 13.43 -12.54
N GLN A 128 -7.87 14.38 -12.70
CA GLN A 128 -8.23 15.78 -13.04
C GLN A 128 -8.89 15.89 -14.42
N LEU A 129 -8.58 14.95 -15.33
CA LEU A 129 -9.21 14.84 -16.65
C LEU A 129 -10.48 13.96 -16.63
N GLU A 130 -10.96 13.53 -15.46
CA GLU A 130 -12.10 12.61 -15.28
C GLU A 130 -11.94 11.23 -15.96
N GLN A 131 -10.70 10.86 -16.29
CA GLN A 131 -10.31 9.57 -16.86
C GLN A 131 -10.12 8.54 -15.74
N TYR A 132 -11.24 8.15 -15.12
CA TYR A 132 -11.23 7.35 -13.88
C TYR A 132 -10.78 5.90 -14.06
N ILE A 133 -10.95 5.32 -15.26
CA ILE A 133 -10.48 3.96 -15.57
C ILE A 133 -8.95 3.95 -15.62
N GLU A 134 -8.36 4.94 -16.28
CA GLU A 134 -6.92 5.14 -16.36
C GLU A 134 -6.35 5.48 -14.98
N ALA A 135 -7.00 6.38 -14.23
CA ALA A 135 -6.60 6.73 -12.89
C ALA A 135 -6.55 5.50 -11.96
N SER A 136 -7.58 4.66 -11.96
CA SER A 136 -7.60 3.44 -11.13
C SER A 136 -6.50 2.46 -11.53
N LEU A 137 -6.24 2.29 -12.84
CA LEU A 137 -5.14 1.46 -13.33
C LEU A 137 -3.79 1.98 -12.86
N TYR A 138 -3.55 3.28 -12.93
CA TYR A 138 -2.29 3.88 -12.49
C TYR A 138 -2.12 3.81 -10.98
N TYR A 139 -3.17 3.99 -10.18
CA TYR A 139 -3.09 3.78 -8.73
C TYR A 139 -2.75 2.33 -8.38
N LYS A 140 -3.34 1.34 -9.05
CA LYS A 140 -2.96 -0.07 -8.88
C LYS A 140 -1.49 -0.32 -9.23
N LYS A 141 -1.01 0.27 -10.33
CA LYS A 141 0.40 0.19 -10.72
C LYS A 141 1.31 0.83 -9.68
N ALA A 142 0.93 1.98 -9.13
CA ALA A 142 1.69 2.67 -8.09
C ALA A 142 1.79 1.82 -6.81
N LEU A 143 0.68 1.24 -6.36
CA LEU A 143 0.63 0.33 -5.21
C LEU A 143 1.48 -0.94 -5.40
N ALA A 144 1.66 -1.38 -6.64
CA ALA A 144 2.53 -2.49 -6.99
C ALA A 144 4.02 -2.11 -7.08
N THR A 145 4.39 -0.84 -6.88
CA THR A 145 5.80 -0.42 -6.87
C THR A 145 6.38 -0.36 -5.45
N HIS A 146 7.65 -0.73 -5.30
CA HIS A 146 8.39 -0.75 -4.03
C HIS A 146 8.87 0.62 -3.53
N SER A 147 8.48 1.72 -4.18
CA SER A 147 9.03 3.07 -3.92
C SER A 147 8.10 3.99 -3.10
N LEU A 148 6.95 3.51 -2.64
CA LEU A 148 5.97 4.30 -1.87
C LEU A 148 6.12 4.07 -0.36
N THR A 149 5.93 5.13 0.42
CA THR A 149 5.83 5.08 1.89
C THR A 149 4.49 4.51 2.34
N THR A 150 4.40 4.00 3.57
CA THR A 150 3.14 3.49 4.16
C THR A 150 2.01 4.54 4.12
N ALA A 151 2.34 5.81 4.36
CA ALA A 151 1.37 6.90 4.28
C ALA A 151 0.84 7.12 2.85
N GLU A 152 1.73 7.06 1.84
CA GLU A 152 1.34 7.15 0.43
C GLU A 152 0.51 5.95 0.01
N ILE A 153 0.86 4.73 0.44
CA ILE A 153 0.08 3.51 0.20
C ILE A 153 -1.33 3.67 0.76
N ASN A 154 -1.48 4.05 2.03
CA ASN A 154 -2.80 4.20 2.66
C ASN A 154 -3.66 5.26 1.94
N LYS A 155 -3.07 6.41 1.63
CA LYS A 155 -3.76 7.48 0.87
C LYS A 155 -4.17 7.00 -0.52
N THR A 156 -3.28 6.28 -1.19
CA THR A 156 -3.51 5.76 -2.55
C THR A 156 -4.61 4.71 -2.56
N SER A 157 -4.59 3.77 -1.62
CA SER A 157 -5.62 2.75 -1.47
C SER A 157 -6.99 3.36 -1.18
N LYS A 158 -7.07 4.37 -0.29
CA LYS A 158 -8.32 5.11 -0.03
C LYS A 158 -8.85 5.80 -1.29
N MET A 159 -7.97 6.42 -2.09
CA MET A 159 -8.35 7.08 -3.33
C MET A 159 -8.78 6.08 -4.42
N LEU A 160 -8.08 4.96 -4.54
CA LEU A 160 -8.42 3.89 -5.46
C LEU A 160 -9.82 3.34 -5.16
N ASP A 161 -10.11 3.00 -3.89
CA ASP A 161 -11.43 2.52 -3.47
C ASP A 161 -12.53 3.55 -3.79
N TYR A 162 -12.28 4.83 -3.48
CA TYR A 162 -13.21 5.90 -3.83
C TYR A 162 -13.51 5.96 -5.34
N ILE A 163 -12.47 5.92 -6.17
CA ILE A 163 -12.61 6.01 -7.63
C ILE A 163 -13.35 4.79 -8.19
N GLU A 164 -12.95 3.58 -7.81
CA GLU A 164 -13.58 2.36 -8.31
C GLU A 164 -15.05 2.26 -7.90
N LYS A 165 -15.36 2.63 -6.65
CA LYS A 165 -16.71 2.50 -6.11
C LYS A 165 -17.66 3.58 -6.62
N TYR A 166 -17.18 4.80 -6.83
CA TYR A 166 -18.02 5.99 -7.03
C TYR A 166 -17.79 6.77 -8.33
N LYS A 167 -16.74 6.49 -9.10
CA LYS A 167 -16.39 7.26 -10.29
C LYS A 167 -16.23 6.43 -11.56
N VAL A 168 -15.69 5.21 -11.46
CA VAL A 168 -15.58 4.28 -12.59
C VAL A 168 -16.97 3.81 -13.01
N LYS A 169 -17.33 4.10 -14.27
CA LYS A 169 -18.59 3.68 -14.88
C LYS A 169 -18.42 2.38 -15.66
N GLU A 170 -19.39 1.49 -15.56
CA GLU A 170 -19.48 0.25 -16.33
C GLU A 170 -20.52 0.39 -17.45
N GLU A 171 -20.20 1.19 -18.47
CA GLU A 171 -21.16 1.54 -19.53
C GLU A 171 -21.67 0.31 -20.31
N SER A 172 -20.80 -0.69 -20.54
CA SER A 172 -21.18 -1.94 -21.19
C SER A 172 -22.18 -2.75 -20.34
N SER A 173 -21.91 -2.90 -19.04
CA SER A 173 -22.81 -3.56 -18.09
C SER A 173 -24.14 -2.82 -18.00
N ALA A 174 -24.09 -1.49 -17.93
CA ALA A 174 -25.28 -0.64 -17.89
C ALA A 174 -26.17 -0.83 -19.12
N LEU A 175 -25.57 -0.89 -20.32
CA LEU A 175 -26.31 -1.12 -21.56
C LEU A 175 -26.95 -2.51 -21.59
N GLU A 176 -26.22 -3.55 -21.20
CA GLU A 176 -26.74 -4.92 -21.15
C GLU A 176 -27.91 -5.03 -20.15
N ASN A 177 -27.72 -4.51 -18.94
CA ASN A 177 -28.75 -4.48 -17.90
C ASN A 177 -29.98 -3.67 -18.33
N LEU A 178 -29.79 -2.55 -19.05
CA LEU A 178 -30.87 -1.75 -19.60
C LEU A 178 -31.68 -2.53 -20.64
N VAL A 179 -31.00 -3.19 -21.59
CA VAL A 179 -31.66 -4.02 -22.61
C VAL A 179 -32.43 -5.17 -21.96
N GLN A 180 -31.84 -5.83 -20.96
CA GLN A 180 -32.51 -6.89 -20.21
C GLN A 180 -33.74 -6.38 -19.47
N SER A 181 -33.63 -5.24 -18.78
CA SER A 181 -34.73 -4.60 -18.05
C SER A 181 -35.86 -4.21 -19.00
N PHE A 182 -35.52 -3.63 -20.16
CA PHE A 182 -36.50 -3.30 -21.19
C PHE A 182 -37.21 -4.54 -21.74
N ALA A 183 -36.47 -5.62 -22.01
CA ALA A 183 -37.06 -6.87 -22.48
C ALA A 183 -38.01 -7.49 -21.43
N GLN A 184 -37.68 -7.40 -20.14
CA GLN A 184 -38.56 -7.84 -19.06
C GLN A 184 -39.82 -6.98 -18.95
N PHE A 185 -39.69 -5.65 -19.08
CA PHE A 185 -40.82 -4.73 -19.11
C PHE A 185 -41.78 -5.07 -20.26
N VAL A 186 -41.27 -5.29 -21.47
CA VAL A 186 -42.10 -5.66 -22.63
C VAL A 186 -42.85 -6.98 -22.41
N ARG A 187 -42.24 -7.94 -21.70
CA ARG A 187 -42.86 -9.26 -21.44
C ARG A 187 -43.89 -9.22 -20.32
N ASN A 188 -43.58 -8.53 -19.22
CA ASN A 188 -44.32 -8.65 -17.97
C ASN A 188 -45.15 -7.41 -17.63
N ASN A 189 -44.87 -6.27 -18.28
CA ASN A 189 -45.45 -4.96 -17.99
C ASN A 189 -45.34 -4.54 -16.51
N ASP A 190 -44.27 -4.97 -15.84
CA ASP A 190 -44.01 -4.66 -14.43
C ASP A 190 -43.23 -3.35 -14.31
N TYR A 191 -43.96 -2.27 -14.06
CA TYR A 191 -43.41 -0.94 -13.96
C TYR A 191 -42.47 -0.76 -12.75
N ILE A 192 -42.86 -1.26 -11.57
CA ILE A 192 -42.07 -1.07 -10.34
C ILE A 192 -40.75 -1.84 -10.40
N ALA A 193 -40.78 -3.09 -10.88
CA ALA A 193 -39.55 -3.86 -11.09
C ALA A 193 -38.62 -3.18 -12.10
N THR A 194 -39.17 -2.61 -13.17
CA THR A 194 -38.39 -1.88 -14.18
C THR A 194 -37.72 -0.65 -13.57
N ILE A 195 -38.45 0.13 -12.78
CA ILE A 195 -37.90 1.31 -12.09
C ILE A 195 -36.82 0.89 -11.09
N SER A 196 -37.03 -0.18 -10.32
CA SER A 196 -36.02 -0.76 -9.43
C SER A 196 -34.73 -1.12 -10.17
N SER A 197 -34.84 -1.75 -11.35
CA SER A 197 -33.68 -2.07 -12.19
C SER A 197 -32.98 -0.83 -12.74
N LEU A 198 -33.72 0.17 -13.20
CA LEU A 198 -33.14 1.44 -13.69
C LEU A 198 -32.39 2.19 -12.57
N ILE A 199 -32.93 2.20 -11.36
CA ILE A 199 -32.24 2.77 -10.18
C ILE A 199 -30.94 2.03 -9.91
N LYS A 200 -30.94 0.68 -9.98
CA LYS A 200 -29.72 -0.12 -9.81
C LYS A 200 -28.70 0.16 -10.91
N ILE A 201 -29.11 0.34 -12.16
CA ILE A 201 -28.21 0.71 -13.26
C ILE A 201 -27.57 2.08 -13.01
N TYR A 202 -28.38 3.09 -12.66
CA TYR A 202 -27.84 4.42 -12.35
C TYR A 202 -26.86 4.38 -11.18
N THR A 203 -27.15 3.60 -10.13
CA THR A 203 -26.36 3.62 -8.89
C THR A 203 -25.14 2.70 -8.91
N ASN A 204 -25.25 1.51 -9.51
CA ASN A 204 -24.19 0.50 -9.52
C ASN A 204 -23.30 0.62 -10.75
N ASP A 205 -23.89 0.82 -11.93
CA ASP A 205 -23.15 0.73 -13.19
C ASP A 205 -22.65 2.12 -13.60
N LEU A 206 -23.52 3.13 -13.56
CA LEU A 206 -23.20 4.49 -14.02
C LEU A 206 -22.68 5.42 -12.91
N LYS A 207 -22.83 5.04 -11.64
CA LYS A 207 -22.49 5.86 -10.46
C LYS A 207 -23.18 7.24 -10.43
N GLU A 208 -24.35 7.37 -11.07
CA GLU A 208 -25.15 8.58 -11.19
C GLU A 208 -26.28 8.63 -10.14
N PHE A 209 -25.88 8.76 -8.87
CA PHE A 209 -26.78 8.76 -7.72
C PHE A 209 -27.88 9.83 -7.79
N ASP A 210 -27.55 11.03 -8.30
CA ASP A 210 -28.51 12.13 -8.40
C ASP A 210 -29.64 11.80 -9.39
N LYS A 211 -29.33 11.15 -10.51
CA LYS A 211 -30.35 10.71 -11.48
C LYS A 211 -31.22 9.60 -10.91
N ALA A 212 -30.63 8.69 -10.12
CA ALA A 212 -31.39 7.66 -9.42
C ALA A 212 -32.39 8.25 -8.40
N LEU A 213 -31.97 9.26 -7.64
CA LEU A 213 -32.84 9.98 -6.70
C LEU A 213 -33.94 10.77 -7.42
N GLN A 214 -33.61 11.46 -8.51
CA GLN A 214 -34.60 12.16 -9.34
C GLN A 214 -35.65 11.20 -9.91
N LEU A 215 -35.23 10.01 -10.36
CA LEU A 215 -36.15 8.98 -10.84
C LEU A 215 -37.09 8.50 -9.72
N LEU A 216 -36.57 8.27 -8.52
CA LEU A 216 -37.37 7.92 -7.33
C LEU A 216 -38.37 9.00 -6.91
N GLU A 217 -38.15 10.25 -7.30
CA GLU A 217 -39.02 11.40 -6.98
C GLU A 217 -39.95 11.79 -8.12
N SER A 218 -39.81 11.14 -9.29
CA SER A 218 -40.58 11.47 -10.50
C SER A 218 -42.06 11.05 -10.42
N ASP A 219 -42.40 10.09 -9.57
CA ASP A 219 -43.77 9.61 -9.38
C ASP A 219 -44.11 9.50 -7.88
N PRO A 220 -45.18 10.16 -7.39
CA PRO A 220 -45.63 10.03 -6.01
C PRO A 220 -45.89 8.59 -5.55
N LEU A 221 -46.24 7.67 -6.46
CA LEU A 221 -46.44 6.25 -6.14
C LEU A 221 -45.18 5.61 -5.56
N PHE A 222 -43.99 6.00 -6.02
CA PHE A 222 -42.74 5.38 -5.58
C PHE A 222 -42.44 5.58 -4.09
N SER A 223 -42.95 6.67 -3.51
CA SER A 223 -42.82 6.91 -2.06
C SER A 223 -43.67 6.00 -1.18
N LYS A 224 -44.54 5.17 -1.78
CA LYS A 224 -45.38 4.18 -1.11
C LYS A 224 -44.95 2.74 -1.39
N GLU A 225 -43.90 2.55 -2.19
CA GLU A 225 -43.38 1.23 -2.54
C GLU A 225 -42.17 0.92 -1.64
N PRO A 226 -42.28 -0.05 -0.71
CA PRO A 226 -41.25 -0.28 0.30
C PRO A 226 -39.91 -0.69 -0.32
N GLY A 227 -39.93 -1.43 -1.44
CA GLY A 227 -38.71 -1.79 -2.17
C GLY A 227 -37.98 -0.57 -2.77
N LEU A 228 -38.73 0.43 -3.24
CA LEU A 228 -38.15 1.67 -3.78
C LEU A 228 -37.68 2.61 -2.65
N LEU A 229 -38.41 2.65 -1.53
CA LEU A 229 -37.94 3.32 -0.31
C LEU A 229 -36.64 2.71 0.21
N LEU A 230 -36.54 1.38 0.24
CA LEU A 230 -35.33 0.69 0.66
C LEU A 230 -34.14 1.09 -0.23
N LEU A 231 -34.32 1.07 -1.55
CA LEU A 231 -33.30 1.54 -2.51
C LEU A 231 -32.92 3.00 -2.27
N LYS A 232 -33.89 3.88 -1.97
CA LYS A 232 -33.62 5.29 -1.63
C LYS A 232 -32.72 5.41 -0.39
N GLY A 233 -33.00 4.63 0.65
CA GLY A 233 -32.18 4.56 1.86
C GLY A 233 -30.77 4.05 1.57
N GLU A 234 -30.64 2.98 0.77
CA GLU A 234 -29.35 2.43 0.34
C GLU A 234 -28.52 3.43 -0.47
N ILE A 235 -29.16 4.24 -1.34
CA ILE A 235 -28.49 5.31 -2.08
C ILE A 235 -27.92 6.36 -1.11
N TYR A 236 -28.70 6.77 -0.11
CA TYR A 236 -28.20 7.71 0.89
C TYR A 236 -27.05 7.14 1.72
N LEU A 237 -27.05 5.83 2.03
CA LEU A 237 -25.88 5.19 2.64
C LEU A 237 -24.64 5.24 1.74
N LYS A 238 -24.79 4.99 0.43
CA LYS A 238 -23.69 5.12 -0.54
C LYS A 238 -23.19 6.56 -0.66
N LEU A 239 -24.09 7.54 -0.63
CA LEU A 239 -23.73 8.96 -0.63
C LEU A 239 -23.00 9.37 0.65
N ALA A 240 -23.43 8.85 1.81
CA ALA A 240 -22.76 9.07 3.08
C ALA A 240 -21.34 8.50 3.09
N ASP A 241 -21.16 7.29 2.57
CA ASP A 241 -19.83 6.65 2.45
C ASP A 241 -18.94 7.42 1.46
N ARG A 242 -19.48 7.82 0.31
CA ARG A 242 -18.79 8.68 -0.67
C ARG A 242 -18.35 10.00 -0.04
N ALA A 243 -19.21 10.66 0.73
CA ALA A 243 -18.91 11.90 1.43
C ALA A 243 -17.83 11.68 2.51
N THR A 244 -17.89 10.58 3.26
CA THR A 244 -16.88 10.24 4.28
C THR A 244 -15.50 10.04 3.65
N LEU A 245 -15.41 9.31 2.53
CA LEU A 245 -14.15 9.11 1.81
C LEU A 245 -13.61 10.40 1.20
N ALA A 246 -14.49 11.28 0.74
CA ALA A 246 -14.15 12.60 0.21
C ALA A 246 -13.90 13.68 1.28
N GLU A 247 -14.05 13.34 2.57
CA GLU A 247 -13.94 14.28 3.70
C GLU A 247 -14.93 15.46 3.57
N ASP A 248 -16.15 15.16 3.13
CA ASP A 248 -17.26 16.09 2.96
C ASP A 248 -18.19 16.07 4.19
N ASP A 249 -18.59 17.26 4.64
CA ASP A 249 -19.46 17.49 5.81
C ASP A 249 -20.89 16.95 5.61
N ASP A 250 -21.31 16.67 4.37
CA ASP A 250 -22.65 16.15 4.07
C ASP A 250 -22.87 14.67 4.48
N ALA A 251 -21.82 13.96 4.93
CA ALA A 251 -21.90 12.54 5.28
C ALA A 251 -23.00 12.25 6.33
N ASP A 252 -23.06 13.03 7.42
CA ASP A 252 -24.03 12.79 8.49
C ASP A 252 -25.46 13.20 8.12
N LYS A 253 -25.61 14.18 7.22
CA LYS A 253 -26.89 14.53 6.61
C LYS A 253 -27.44 13.36 5.81
N PHE A 254 -26.63 12.73 4.95
CA PHE A 254 -27.05 11.55 4.20
C PHE A 254 -27.37 10.36 5.11
N LYS A 255 -26.60 10.10 6.18
CA LYS A 255 -26.93 9.07 7.17
C LYS A 255 -28.26 9.35 7.88
N THR A 256 -28.57 10.62 8.14
CA THR A 256 -29.86 11.03 8.73
C THR A 256 -31.02 10.79 7.78
N GLN A 257 -30.86 11.13 6.50
CA GLN A 257 -31.88 10.86 5.47
C GLN A 257 -32.11 9.36 5.29
N ALA A 258 -31.04 8.56 5.25
CA ALA A 258 -31.14 7.10 5.20
C ALA A 258 -31.91 6.55 6.40
N GLN A 259 -31.57 7.00 7.62
CA GLN A 259 -32.22 6.58 8.85
C GLN A 259 -33.72 6.89 8.85
N GLN A 260 -34.12 8.10 8.46
CA GLN A 260 -35.54 8.48 8.37
C GLN A 260 -36.32 7.58 7.42
N ILE A 261 -35.73 7.24 6.26
CA ILE A 261 -36.34 6.33 5.30
C ILE A 261 -36.50 4.92 5.90
N PHE A 262 -35.45 4.36 6.50
CA PHE A 262 -35.55 3.02 7.11
C PHE A 262 -36.51 2.98 8.29
N ASP A 263 -36.53 4.00 9.16
CA ASP A 263 -37.48 4.11 10.27
C ASP A 263 -38.93 4.16 9.75
N SER A 264 -39.19 4.83 8.62
CA SER A 264 -40.51 4.84 7.98
C SER A 264 -40.92 3.45 7.46
N ILE A 265 -40.00 2.69 6.86
CA ILE A 265 -40.28 1.33 6.40
C ILE A 265 -40.68 0.43 7.58
N VAL A 266 -39.93 0.52 8.68
CA VAL A 266 -40.16 -0.30 9.89
C VAL A 266 -41.49 0.03 10.57
N THR A 267 -41.89 1.31 10.55
CA THR A 267 -43.09 1.82 11.21
C THR A 267 -44.35 1.57 10.38
N ASP A 268 -44.30 1.85 9.08
CA ASP A 268 -45.49 1.91 8.23
C ASP A 268 -45.83 0.56 7.59
N TYR A 269 -44.86 -0.36 7.50
CA TYR A 269 -45.04 -1.66 6.87
C TYR A 269 -44.77 -2.80 7.85
N ASN A 270 -45.67 -3.79 7.84
CA ASN A 270 -45.57 -4.99 8.66
C ASN A 270 -45.48 -6.23 7.76
N GLU A 271 -44.70 -7.22 8.19
CA GLU A 271 -44.60 -8.55 7.54
C GLU A 271 -44.14 -8.52 6.06
N ILE A 272 -43.30 -7.54 5.69
CA ILE A 272 -42.66 -7.49 4.37
C ILE A 272 -41.15 -7.80 4.44
N PRO A 273 -40.55 -8.37 3.38
CA PRO A 273 -39.11 -8.67 3.35
C PRO A 273 -38.21 -7.45 3.60
N GLU A 274 -38.57 -6.28 3.06
CA GLU A 274 -37.80 -5.03 3.13
C GLU A 274 -37.62 -4.53 4.56
N LYS A 275 -38.54 -4.89 5.47
CA LYS A 275 -38.45 -4.53 6.89
C LYS A 275 -37.19 -5.09 7.54
N ALA A 276 -36.84 -6.34 7.24
CA ALA A 276 -35.62 -6.96 7.76
C ALA A 276 -34.36 -6.24 7.25
N PHE A 277 -34.35 -5.79 5.99
CA PHE A 277 -33.24 -5.00 5.45
C PHE A 277 -33.15 -3.62 6.10
N ALA A 278 -34.29 -2.93 6.28
CA ALA A 278 -34.34 -1.63 6.95
C ALA A 278 -33.84 -1.73 8.40
N GLU A 279 -34.29 -2.73 9.17
CA GLU A 279 -33.82 -2.96 10.54
C GLU A 279 -32.34 -3.29 10.59
N TYR A 280 -31.82 -4.08 9.65
CA TYR A 280 -30.39 -4.34 9.51
C TYR A 280 -29.57 -3.06 9.30
N TYR A 281 -29.99 -2.19 8.36
CA TYR A 281 -29.30 -0.92 8.11
C TYR A 281 -29.43 0.09 9.25
N LEU A 282 -30.50 0.01 10.05
CA LEU A 282 -30.69 0.87 11.21
C LEU A 282 -29.73 0.56 12.36
N ILE A 283 -29.22 -0.66 12.50
CA ILE A 283 -28.29 -1.03 13.58
C ILE A 283 -27.09 -0.06 13.64
N PRO A 284 -26.24 0.05 12.60
CA PRO A 284 -25.11 0.97 12.62
C PRO A 284 -25.53 2.44 12.69
N LEU A 285 -26.68 2.81 12.10
CA LEU A 285 -27.16 4.20 12.13
C LEU A 285 -27.59 4.64 13.54
N LYS A 286 -28.20 3.75 14.32
CA LYS A 286 -28.66 4.05 15.69
C LYS A 286 -27.51 4.15 16.68
N ILE A 287 -26.44 3.37 16.50
CA ILE A 287 -25.30 3.39 17.42
C ILE A 287 -24.26 4.48 17.10
N ARG A 288 -24.35 5.14 15.94
CA ARG A 288 -23.38 6.16 15.52
C ARG A 288 -23.28 7.37 16.44
N ILE A 289 -24.28 7.56 17.33
CA ILE A 289 -24.28 8.62 18.35
C ILE A 289 -23.28 8.35 19.47
N TYR A 290 -22.82 7.11 19.61
CA TYR A 290 -21.83 6.70 20.58
C TYR A 290 -20.44 6.68 19.93
N GLU A 291 -19.43 7.03 20.71
CA GLU A 291 -18.04 6.92 20.28
C GLU A 291 -17.70 5.44 19.97
N PRO A 292 -17.16 5.12 18.79
CA PRO A 292 -16.76 3.76 18.45
C PRO A 292 -15.84 3.16 19.51
N GLY A 293 -16.14 1.93 19.94
CA GLY A 293 -15.38 1.23 21.00
C GLY A 293 -15.78 1.58 22.44
N SER A 294 -16.60 2.62 22.66
CA SER A 294 -17.12 2.92 24.00
C SER A 294 -18.03 1.81 24.53
N GLU A 295 -18.17 1.69 25.86
CA GLU A 295 -19.05 0.69 26.48
C GLU A 295 -20.49 0.80 25.96
N LEU A 296 -21.02 2.03 25.86
CA LEU A 296 -22.37 2.28 25.32
C LEU A 296 -22.51 1.86 23.86
N TYR A 297 -21.48 2.10 23.04
CA TYR A 297 -21.46 1.66 21.64
C TYR A 297 -21.55 0.13 21.55
N LEU A 298 -20.69 -0.57 22.30
CA LEU A 298 -20.61 -2.03 22.29
C LEU A 298 -21.88 -2.69 22.85
N THR A 299 -22.41 -2.19 23.98
CA THR A 299 -23.64 -2.71 24.57
C THR A 299 -24.83 -2.50 23.64
N SER A 300 -24.95 -1.32 23.02
CA SER A 300 -26.05 -1.02 22.10
C SER A 300 -25.98 -1.84 20.81
N LEU A 301 -24.78 -1.97 20.22
CA LEU A 301 -24.55 -2.82 19.06
C LEU A 301 -24.93 -4.27 19.36
N ARG A 302 -24.51 -4.78 20.52
CA ARG A 302 -24.81 -6.14 20.96
C ARG A 302 -26.31 -6.36 21.11
N GLN A 303 -27.00 -5.46 21.83
CA GLN A 303 -28.43 -5.58 22.08
C GLN A 303 -29.24 -5.57 20.78
N LEU A 304 -28.98 -4.60 19.90
CA LEU A 304 -29.69 -4.46 18.64
C LEU A 304 -29.43 -5.65 17.70
N SER A 305 -28.18 -6.10 17.61
CA SER A 305 -27.82 -7.23 16.74
C SER A 305 -28.40 -8.56 17.22
N LEU A 306 -28.38 -8.83 18.52
CA LEU A 306 -28.98 -10.07 19.07
C LEU A 306 -30.50 -10.08 18.90
N SER A 307 -31.18 -8.95 19.17
CA SER A 307 -32.61 -8.82 18.91
C SER A 307 -32.94 -9.04 17.42
N PHE A 308 -32.10 -8.53 16.52
CA PHE A 308 -32.26 -8.73 15.08
C PHE A 308 -32.08 -10.20 14.69
N ILE A 309 -31.05 -10.87 15.22
CA ILE A 309 -30.78 -12.29 14.96
C ILE A 309 -31.95 -13.17 15.42
N ASP A 310 -32.53 -12.87 16.57
CA ASP A 310 -33.67 -13.62 17.12
C ASP A 310 -34.92 -13.48 16.23
N ALA A 311 -35.13 -12.29 15.64
CA ALA A 311 -36.23 -12.01 14.73
C ALA A 311 -36.01 -12.57 13.31
N TYR A 312 -34.79 -12.52 12.78
CA TYR A 312 -34.48 -12.85 11.38
C TYR A 312 -33.30 -13.82 11.22
N ASN A 313 -33.36 -14.98 11.87
CA ASN A 313 -32.28 -15.98 11.84
C ASN A 313 -31.96 -16.55 10.43
N THR A 314 -32.84 -16.37 9.44
CA THR A 314 -32.66 -16.78 8.04
C THR A 314 -32.31 -15.61 7.11
N PHE A 315 -32.06 -14.41 7.66
CA PHE A 315 -31.73 -13.22 6.88
C PHE A 315 -30.49 -13.45 5.99
N PRO A 316 -30.48 -13.02 4.72
CA PRO A 316 -29.36 -13.29 3.80
C PRO A 316 -27.99 -12.79 4.30
N PHE A 317 -27.95 -11.72 5.10
CA PHE A 317 -26.72 -11.16 5.66
C PHE A 317 -26.51 -11.49 7.14
N ILE A 318 -27.15 -12.54 7.66
CA ILE A 318 -27.00 -12.92 9.08
C ILE A 318 -25.54 -13.19 9.48
N GLY A 319 -24.73 -13.70 8.55
CA GLY A 319 -23.29 -13.88 8.75
C GLY A 319 -22.55 -12.56 8.99
N GLN A 320 -22.92 -11.47 8.31
CA GLN A 320 -22.35 -10.13 8.53
C GLN A 320 -22.72 -9.59 9.92
N VAL A 321 -23.94 -9.85 10.38
CA VAL A 321 -24.37 -9.43 11.73
C VAL A 321 -23.52 -10.12 12.81
N TYR A 322 -23.30 -11.44 12.67
CA TYR A 322 -22.39 -12.16 13.56
C TYR A 322 -20.94 -11.67 13.45
N PHE A 323 -20.49 -11.32 12.25
CA PHE A 323 -19.14 -10.78 12.06
C PHE A 323 -18.95 -9.46 12.80
N ASN A 324 -19.90 -8.53 12.65
CA ASN A 324 -19.86 -7.22 13.33
C ASN A 324 -19.86 -7.38 14.85
N LEU A 325 -20.61 -8.34 15.39
CA LEU A 325 -20.57 -8.69 16.82
C LEU A 325 -19.20 -9.22 17.25
N GLY A 326 -18.62 -10.14 16.47
CA GLY A 326 -17.29 -10.69 16.74
C GLY A 326 -16.21 -9.59 16.73
N LYS A 327 -16.21 -8.73 15.70
CA LYS A 327 -15.28 -7.61 15.57
C LYS A 327 -15.37 -6.64 16.73
N ALA A 328 -16.58 -6.26 17.13
CA ALA A 328 -16.80 -5.37 18.26
C ALA A 328 -16.26 -5.94 19.59
N LEU A 329 -16.37 -7.26 19.80
CA LEU A 329 -15.80 -7.89 20.99
C LEU A 329 -14.28 -7.90 20.98
N ILE A 330 -13.65 -8.11 19.82
CA ILE A 330 -12.18 -8.01 19.67
C ILE A 330 -11.70 -6.61 20.06
N GLU A 331 -12.37 -5.56 19.57
CA GLU A 331 -12.06 -4.16 19.89
C GLU A 331 -12.22 -3.85 21.40
N SER A 332 -13.10 -4.58 22.08
CA SER A 332 -13.32 -4.44 23.53
C SER A 332 -12.35 -5.25 24.41
N GLU A 333 -11.41 -5.99 23.80
CA GLU A 333 -10.50 -6.94 24.45
C GLU A 333 -11.21 -7.97 25.36
N ASN A 334 -12.48 -8.28 25.08
CA ASN A 334 -13.34 -9.02 26.01
C ASN A 334 -13.82 -10.37 25.44
N TYR A 335 -13.94 -11.37 26.32
CA TYR A 335 -14.52 -12.72 26.12
C TYR A 335 -14.11 -13.47 24.83
N GLU A 336 -12.99 -14.20 24.90
CA GLU A 336 -12.51 -15.03 23.78
C GLU A 336 -13.54 -16.07 23.28
N GLU A 337 -14.28 -16.73 24.18
CA GLU A 337 -15.20 -17.82 23.80
C GLU A 337 -16.43 -17.33 22.99
N GLN A 338 -17.05 -16.22 23.41
CA GLN A 338 -18.19 -15.64 22.70
C GLN A 338 -17.76 -15.08 21.34
N THR A 339 -16.59 -14.42 21.29
CA THR A 339 -15.99 -13.90 20.06
C THR A 339 -15.74 -15.02 19.06
N ILE A 340 -15.09 -16.11 19.47
CA ILE A 340 -14.87 -17.30 18.64
C ILE A 340 -16.20 -17.85 18.12
N THR A 341 -17.22 -17.95 18.98
CA THR A 341 -18.55 -18.45 18.59
C THR A 341 -19.18 -17.58 17.50
N TYR A 342 -19.15 -16.26 17.64
CA TYR A 342 -19.71 -15.34 16.65
C TYR A 342 -18.94 -15.38 15.33
N LEU A 343 -17.61 -15.39 15.37
CA LEU A 343 -16.80 -15.49 14.15
C LEU A 343 -16.99 -16.83 13.42
N GLN A 344 -17.13 -17.94 14.15
CA GLN A 344 -17.45 -19.25 13.55
C GLN A 344 -18.82 -19.22 12.86
N LYS A 345 -19.83 -18.59 13.47
CA LYS A 345 -21.14 -18.39 12.85
C LYS A 345 -21.05 -17.47 11.63
N ALA A 346 -20.27 -16.39 11.70
CA ALA A 346 -20.04 -15.50 10.58
C ALA A 346 -19.42 -16.23 9.38
N ALA A 347 -18.34 -16.99 9.61
CA ALA A 347 -17.68 -17.77 8.58
C ALA A 347 -18.59 -18.84 7.97
N LYS A 348 -19.44 -19.49 8.78
CA LYS A 348 -20.35 -20.54 8.32
C LYS A 348 -21.58 -20.01 7.57
N LEU A 349 -22.15 -18.89 8.01
CA LEU A 349 -23.43 -18.39 7.52
C LEU A 349 -23.30 -17.29 6.46
N SER A 350 -22.12 -16.65 6.34
CA SER A 350 -21.91 -15.60 5.36
C SER A 350 -21.81 -16.15 3.93
N GLN A 351 -22.60 -15.58 3.03
CA GLN A 351 -22.45 -15.81 1.59
C GLN A 351 -21.35 -14.94 0.95
N ASN A 352 -20.96 -13.85 1.61
CA ASN A 352 -19.87 -12.98 1.14
C ASN A 352 -18.51 -13.58 1.53
N ALA A 353 -17.67 -13.83 0.52
CA ALA A 353 -16.34 -14.42 0.68
C ALA A 353 -15.40 -13.55 1.52
N ALA A 354 -15.42 -12.23 1.34
CA ALA A 354 -14.57 -11.30 2.10
C ALA A 354 -14.85 -11.42 3.61
N ILE A 355 -16.12 -11.45 4.01
CA ILE A 355 -16.50 -11.64 5.43
C ILE A 355 -16.02 -12.99 5.95
N ARG A 356 -16.14 -14.06 5.14
CA ARG A 356 -15.66 -15.39 5.57
C ARG A 356 -14.15 -15.39 5.79
N ASN A 357 -13.40 -14.80 4.86
CA ASN A 357 -11.95 -14.67 4.96
C ASN A 357 -11.54 -13.87 6.20
N GLU A 358 -12.16 -12.71 6.42
CA GLU A 358 -11.88 -11.91 7.61
C GLU A 358 -12.25 -12.64 8.90
N ALA A 359 -13.35 -13.39 8.92
CA ALA A 359 -13.72 -14.19 10.07
C ALA A 359 -12.69 -15.31 10.34
N TYR A 360 -12.20 -15.98 9.30
CA TYR A 360 -11.11 -16.96 9.44
C TYR A 360 -9.80 -16.32 9.88
N ARG A 361 -9.47 -15.12 9.39
CA ARG A 361 -8.29 -14.36 9.82
C ARG A 361 -8.37 -14.08 11.32
N TYR A 362 -9.45 -13.45 11.78
CA TYR A 362 -9.62 -13.14 13.20
C TYR A 362 -9.62 -14.39 14.09
N LEU A 363 -10.25 -15.49 13.65
CA LEU A 363 -10.17 -16.76 14.38
C LEU A 363 -8.72 -17.28 14.45
N GLY A 364 -7.97 -17.19 13.34
CA GLY A 364 -6.57 -17.59 13.30
C GLY A 364 -5.71 -16.76 14.24
N ASP A 365 -5.86 -15.43 14.21
CA ASP A 365 -5.13 -14.50 15.08
C ASP A 365 -5.43 -14.75 16.57
N LEU A 366 -6.70 -15.02 16.92
CA LEU A 366 -7.10 -15.38 18.29
C LEU A 366 -6.48 -16.70 18.74
N TYR A 367 -6.40 -17.70 17.87
CA TYR A 367 -5.72 -18.95 18.21
C TYR A 367 -4.21 -18.77 18.32
N LEU A 368 -3.61 -17.89 17.52
CA LEU A 368 -2.18 -17.58 17.56
C LEU A 368 -1.79 -16.93 18.89
N LYS A 369 -2.61 -16.00 19.41
CA LYS A 369 -2.42 -15.40 20.76
C LYS A 369 -2.34 -16.43 21.89
N ASN A 370 -2.97 -17.59 21.71
CA ASN A 370 -3.03 -18.69 22.67
C ASN A 370 -2.01 -19.81 22.38
N ASP A 371 -0.96 -19.54 21.57
CA ASP A 371 0.03 -20.52 21.09
C ASP A 371 -0.59 -21.74 20.36
N GLY A 372 -1.81 -21.56 19.84
CA GLY A 372 -2.60 -22.56 19.15
C GLY A 372 -2.27 -22.70 17.67
N TYR A 373 -0.99 -22.87 17.31
CA TYR A 373 -0.51 -22.83 15.91
C TYR A 373 -1.28 -23.77 14.95
N ILE A 374 -1.65 -24.97 15.40
CA ILE A 374 -2.43 -25.92 14.58
C ILE A 374 -3.84 -25.37 14.31
N ALA A 375 -4.49 -24.80 15.34
CA ALA A 375 -5.82 -24.23 15.20
C ALA A 375 -5.80 -22.98 14.32
N ALA A 376 -4.76 -22.14 14.45
CA ALA A 376 -4.53 -20.97 13.61
C ALA A 376 -4.35 -21.36 12.14
N ARG A 377 -3.41 -22.29 11.85
CA ARG A 377 -3.19 -22.83 10.51
C ARG A 377 -4.49 -23.32 9.87
N ASN A 378 -5.27 -24.12 10.61
CA ASN A 378 -6.53 -24.66 10.11
C ASN A 378 -7.60 -23.59 9.77
N GLN A 379 -7.50 -22.37 10.33
CA GLN A 379 -8.36 -21.26 9.90
C GLN A 379 -7.77 -20.54 8.70
N TYR A 380 -6.47 -20.24 8.71
CA TYR A 380 -5.81 -19.56 7.59
C TYR A 380 -5.89 -20.35 6.27
N GLU A 381 -5.81 -21.68 6.32
CA GLU A 381 -5.98 -22.56 5.14
C GLU A 381 -7.37 -22.46 4.50
N LYS A 382 -8.35 -21.82 5.16
CA LYS A 382 -9.69 -21.59 4.59
C LYS A 382 -9.84 -20.22 3.92
N ILE A 383 -8.85 -19.35 4.05
CA ILE A 383 -8.80 -18.05 3.39
C ILE A 383 -8.31 -18.28 1.96
N ASP A 384 -8.86 -17.56 0.98
CA ASP A 384 -8.34 -17.66 -0.39
C ASP A 384 -6.90 -17.12 -0.49
N GLU A 385 -6.09 -17.77 -1.33
CA GLU A 385 -4.67 -17.45 -1.48
C GLU A 385 -4.44 -15.99 -1.87
N GLN A 386 -5.30 -15.45 -2.75
CA GLN A 386 -5.18 -14.06 -3.20
C GLN A 386 -5.32 -13.07 -2.03
N THR A 387 -6.24 -13.32 -1.11
CA THR A 387 -6.40 -12.52 0.12
C THR A 387 -5.16 -12.63 1.00
N ILE A 388 -4.58 -13.83 1.15
CA ILE A 388 -3.34 -14.01 1.94
C ILE A 388 -2.19 -13.22 1.32
N TYR A 389 -1.93 -13.39 0.03
CA TYR A 389 -0.79 -12.76 -0.64
C TYR A 389 -0.92 -11.24 -0.77
N ASN A 390 -2.13 -10.68 -0.72
CA ASN A 390 -2.37 -9.23 -0.80
C ASN A 390 -2.36 -8.51 0.56
N ASP A 391 -2.37 -9.24 1.67
CA ASP A 391 -2.33 -8.70 3.04
C ASP A 391 -0.98 -9.06 3.68
N PRO A 392 -0.03 -8.11 3.80
CA PRO A 392 1.30 -8.40 4.34
C PRO A 392 1.25 -8.92 5.77
N VAL A 393 0.34 -8.43 6.62
CA VAL A 393 0.24 -8.86 8.02
C VAL A 393 -0.22 -10.30 8.08
N LEU A 394 -1.28 -10.63 7.33
CA LEU A 394 -1.77 -12.00 7.23
C LEU A 394 -0.71 -12.94 6.62
N LEU A 395 -0.05 -12.54 5.54
CA LEU A 395 0.99 -13.33 4.89
C LEU A 395 2.13 -13.67 5.87
N TYR A 396 2.59 -12.68 6.64
CA TYR A 396 3.60 -12.86 7.66
C TYR A 396 3.15 -13.85 8.73
N ASN A 397 1.93 -13.66 9.28
CA ASN A 397 1.36 -14.55 10.31
C ASN A 397 1.22 -16.00 9.80
N VAL A 398 0.82 -16.18 8.54
CA VAL A 398 0.74 -17.52 7.92
C VAL A 398 2.14 -18.14 7.80
N GLY A 399 3.12 -17.38 7.31
CA GLY A 399 4.52 -17.81 7.22
C GLY A 399 5.09 -18.24 8.57
N ASP A 400 4.87 -17.43 9.61
CA ASP A 400 5.32 -17.72 10.97
C ASP A 400 4.62 -18.96 11.55
N VAL A 401 3.29 -19.10 11.38
CA VAL A 401 2.59 -20.32 11.84
C VAL A 401 3.19 -21.59 11.24
N TYR A 402 3.51 -21.60 9.94
CA TYR A 402 4.18 -22.76 9.34
C TYR A 402 5.60 -22.95 9.86
N TYR A 403 6.33 -21.87 10.15
CA TYR A 403 7.65 -21.93 10.77
C TYR A 403 7.60 -22.57 12.16
N GLN A 404 6.71 -22.11 13.04
CA GLN A 404 6.53 -22.65 14.39
C GLN A 404 6.11 -24.13 14.37
N LEU A 405 5.33 -24.52 13.37
CA LEU A 405 4.97 -25.92 13.10
C LEU A 405 6.08 -26.74 12.41
N LYS A 406 7.28 -26.17 12.22
CA LYS A 406 8.45 -26.76 11.54
C LYS A 406 8.17 -27.24 10.12
N SER A 407 7.14 -26.68 9.49
CA SER A 407 6.79 -26.91 8.09
C SER A 407 7.58 -25.94 7.21
N TYR A 408 8.90 -26.08 7.24
CA TYR A 408 9.86 -25.12 6.68
C TYR A 408 9.65 -24.86 5.18
N SER A 409 9.31 -25.89 4.41
CA SER A 409 9.02 -25.73 2.97
C SER A 409 7.85 -24.79 2.69
N GLN A 410 6.76 -24.89 3.45
CA GLN A 410 5.60 -24.02 3.29
C GLN A 410 5.90 -22.61 3.81
N SER A 411 6.58 -22.53 4.95
CA SER A 411 6.99 -21.25 5.52
C SER A 411 7.90 -20.45 4.56
N ALA A 412 8.86 -21.12 3.92
CA ALA A 412 9.73 -20.52 2.91
C ALA A 412 8.93 -19.88 1.77
N VAL A 413 7.91 -20.55 1.23
CA VAL A 413 7.08 -20.01 0.15
C VAL A 413 6.44 -18.66 0.53
N TYR A 414 5.85 -18.58 1.72
CA TYR A 414 5.20 -17.34 2.17
C TYR A 414 6.22 -16.23 2.45
N PHE A 415 7.34 -16.54 3.10
CA PHE A 415 8.37 -15.54 3.39
C PHE A 415 9.16 -15.12 2.14
N GLU A 416 9.38 -16.00 1.15
CA GLU A 416 9.94 -15.66 -0.15
C GLU A 416 9.07 -14.59 -0.83
N TYR A 417 7.76 -14.83 -0.90
CA TYR A 417 6.83 -13.84 -1.44
C TYR A 417 6.85 -12.54 -0.62
N TYR A 418 6.87 -12.64 0.71
CA TYR A 418 6.89 -11.48 1.58
C TYR A 418 8.13 -10.61 1.35
N VAL A 419 9.32 -11.21 1.35
CA VAL A 419 10.59 -10.50 1.13
C VAL A 419 10.67 -9.90 -0.27
N GLN A 420 10.10 -10.55 -1.28
CA GLN A 420 10.08 -10.02 -2.66
C GLN A 420 9.11 -8.84 -2.86
N ASN A 421 7.98 -8.83 -2.14
CA ASN A 421 6.88 -7.89 -2.42
C ASN A 421 6.65 -6.83 -1.32
N TYR A 422 7.14 -7.06 -0.09
CA TYR A 422 6.81 -6.24 1.09
C TYR A 422 8.06 -5.70 1.80
N THR A 423 8.97 -5.08 1.05
CA THR A 423 10.28 -4.61 1.52
C THR A 423 10.28 -3.41 2.47
N VAL A 424 9.15 -2.70 2.57
CA VAL A 424 8.97 -1.47 3.37
C VAL A 424 8.24 -1.76 4.69
N GLN A 425 7.72 -2.97 4.88
CA GLN A 425 6.98 -3.33 6.08
C GLN A 425 7.90 -3.41 7.31
N GLU A 426 7.32 -3.13 8.48
CA GLU A 426 8.05 -3.14 9.76
C GLU A 426 8.79 -4.47 9.99
N ASN A 427 8.14 -5.59 9.66
CA ASN A 427 8.70 -6.93 9.84
C ASN A 427 9.60 -7.39 8.68
N TYR A 428 9.98 -6.55 7.71
CA TYR A 428 10.80 -6.97 6.58
C TYR A 428 12.17 -7.55 6.99
N ILE A 429 12.85 -6.88 7.92
CA ILE A 429 14.16 -7.31 8.45
C ILE A 429 14.02 -8.64 9.21
N GLU A 430 12.92 -8.81 9.94
CA GLU A 430 12.60 -10.05 10.66
C GLU A 430 12.26 -11.19 9.70
N ALA A 431 11.44 -10.93 8.67
CA ALA A 431 11.09 -11.88 7.63
C ALA A 431 12.32 -12.37 6.86
N LEU A 432 13.26 -11.48 6.52
CA LEU A 432 14.55 -11.83 5.91
C LEU A 432 15.36 -12.78 6.80
N ASN A 433 15.45 -12.46 8.09
CA ASN A 433 16.18 -13.28 9.05
C ASN A 433 15.54 -14.66 9.24
N LEU A 434 14.21 -14.72 9.32
CA LEU A 434 13.44 -15.96 9.41
C LEU A 434 13.63 -16.80 8.15
N LEU A 435 13.49 -16.21 6.96
CA LEU A 435 13.67 -16.91 5.69
C LEU A 435 15.07 -17.52 5.55
N ALA A 436 16.12 -16.75 5.87
CA ALA A 436 17.48 -17.23 5.85
C ALA A 436 17.69 -18.40 6.84
N SER A 437 17.11 -18.31 8.03
CA SER A 437 17.15 -19.37 9.04
C SER A 437 16.39 -20.63 8.60
N ILE A 438 15.25 -20.45 7.92
CA ILE A 438 14.47 -21.53 7.30
C ILE A 438 15.29 -22.26 6.25
N TYR A 439 16.00 -21.54 5.37
CA TYR A 439 16.88 -22.15 4.38
C TYR A 439 18.02 -22.94 5.02
N LEU A 440 18.63 -22.45 6.10
CA LEU A 440 19.61 -23.23 6.84
C LEU A 440 19.00 -24.52 7.42
N ALA A 441 17.78 -24.45 7.97
CA ALA A 441 17.06 -25.62 8.47
C ALA A 441 16.72 -26.63 7.36
N MET A 442 16.52 -26.15 6.13
CA MET A 442 16.31 -26.96 4.92
C MET A 442 17.62 -27.46 4.28
N ASN A 443 18.79 -27.12 4.83
CA ASN A 443 20.11 -27.42 4.26
C ASN A 443 20.31 -26.79 2.87
N GLU A 444 19.84 -25.54 2.68
CA GLU A 444 20.00 -24.71 1.48
C GLU A 444 20.88 -23.47 1.78
N PRO A 445 22.18 -23.64 2.12
CA PRO A 445 23.03 -22.55 2.61
C PRO A 445 23.26 -21.43 1.60
N VAL A 446 23.26 -21.72 0.30
CA VAL A 446 23.45 -20.71 -0.76
C VAL A 446 22.32 -19.68 -0.76
N LYS A 447 21.07 -20.11 -0.55
CA LYS A 447 19.93 -19.19 -0.46
C LYS A 447 19.98 -18.39 0.84
N ALA A 448 20.29 -19.04 1.97
CA ALA A 448 20.48 -18.36 3.25
C ALA A 448 21.55 -17.26 3.19
N ILE A 449 22.67 -17.52 2.50
CA ILE A 449 23.73 -16.52 2.27
C ILE A 449 23.22 -15.29 1.53
N SER A 450 22.37 -15.48 0.51
CA SER A 450 21.79 -14.37 -0.25
C SER A 450 21.00 -13.44 0.66
N ASP A 451 20.10 -14.00 1.46
CA ASP A 451 19.21 -13.21 2.34
C ASP A 451 19.97 -12.58 3.51
N TYR A 452 20.91 -13.30 4.13
CA TYR A 452 21.77 -12.75 5.18
C TYR A 452 22.71 -11.66 4.67
N ALA A 453 23.16 -11.73 3.41
CA ALA A 453 23.96 -10.66 2.82
C ALA A 453 23.15 -9.37 2.68
N ILE A 454 21.90 -9.47 2.18
CA ILE A 454 20.96 -8.33 2.10
C ILE A 454 20.70 -7.77 3.51
N LEU A 455 20.44 -8.65 4.49
CA LEU A 455 20.20 -8.26 5.87
C LEU A 455 21.41 -7.53 6.48
N ALA A 456 22.63 -8.03 6.26
CA ALA A 456 23.87 -7.44 6.78
C ALA A 456 24.19 -6.06 6.17
N GLU A 457 23.70 -5.77 4.97
CA GLU A 457 23.83 -4.43 4.37
C GLU A 457 22.84 -3.44 4.97
N LYS A 458 21.61 -3.88 5.27
CA LYS A 458 20.53 -3.02 5.78
C LYS A 458 20.60 -2.79 7.29
N ALA A 459 20.89 -3.84 8.04
CA ALA A 459 20.93 -3.85 9.50
C ALA A 459 22.15 -4.67 9.95
N PRO A 460 23.37 -4.12 9.80
CA PRO A 460 24.58 -4.82 10.19
C PRO A 460 24.56 -5.12 11.69
N ASP A 461 24.68 -6.41 12.01
CA ASP A 461 24.88 -6.90 13.36
C ASP A 461 26.13 -7.77 13.40
N ASP A 462 26.89 -7.63 14.48
CA ASP A 462 28.15 -8.30 14.70
C ASP A 462 27.98 -9.83 14.77
N GLY A 463 26.85 -10.31 15.28
CA GLY A 463 26.46 -11.73 15.28
C GLY A 463 26.11 -12.22 13.88
N LEU A 464 25.28 -11.48 13.16
CA LEU A 464 24.90 -11.77 11.77
C LEU A 464 26.13 -11.84 10.85
N LEU A 465 27.05 -10.87 10.95
CA LEU A 465 28.28 -10.83 10.16
C LEU A 465 29.18 -12.05 10.44
N ARG A 466 29.22 -12.53 11.68
CA ARG A 466 29.93 -13.78 12.04
C ARG A 466 29.27 -15.01 11.43
N THR A 467 27.94 -15.09 11.45
CA THR A 467 27.17 -16.16 10.81
C THR A 467 27.44 -16.18 9.31
N LEU A 468 27.29 -15.04 8.65
CA LEU A 468 27.53 -14.91 7.21
C LEU A 468 28.98 -15.23 6.82
N ARG A 469 29.97 -14.76 7.61
CA ARG A 469 31.38 -15.14 7.44
C ARG A 469 31.56 -16.66 7.45
N ASN A 470 31.00 -17.33 8.45
CA ASN A 470 31.17 -18.77 8.60
C ASN A 470 30.53 -19.53 7.42
N LEU A 471 29.33 -19.12 6.99
CA LEU A 471 28.68 -19.68 5.80
C LEU A 471 29.52 -19.49 4.53
N TYR A 472 30.14 -18.31 4.36
CA TYR A 472 31.06 -18.09 3.24
C TYR A 472 32.31 -18.99 3.30
N ILE A 473 32.85 -19.28 4.48
CA ILE A 473 33.98 -20.20 4.64
C ILE A 473 33.58 -21.61 4.21
N ASP A 474 32.41 -22.07 4.66
CA ASP A 474 31.90 -23.41 4.39
C ASP A 474 31.64 -23.61 2.88
N GLU A 475 31.17 -22.57 2.19
CA GLU A 475 30.99 -22.54 0.73
C GLU A 475 32.27 -22.20 -0.06
N GLY A 476 33.43 -22.06 0.61
CA GLY A 476 34.72 -21.75 -0.02
C GLY A 476 34.85 -20.32 -0.58
N GLN A 477 33.92 -19.42 -0.27
CA GLN A 477 33.90 -18.01 -0.68
C GLN A 477 34.79 -17.14 0.23
N TYR A 478 36.08 -17.45 0.30
CA TYR A 478 37.03 -16.85 1.25
C TYR A 478 37.15 -15.31 1.15
N ASN A 479 37.05 -14.73 -0.06
CA ASN A 479 37.10 -13.27 -0.22
C ASN A 479 35.91 -12.57 0.45
N LYS A 480 34.69 -13.10 0.27
CA LYS A 480 33.50 -12.57 0.92
C LYS A 480 33.52 -12.81 2.44
N ALA A 481 34.09 -13.91 2.89
CA ALA A 481 34.31 -14.15 4.33
C ALA A 481 35.25 -13.10 4.95
N ILE A 482 36.30 -12.68 4.23
CA ILE A 482 37.18 -11.58 4.67
C ILE A 482 36.41 -10.26 4.70
N GLU A 483 35.65 -9.93 3.65
CA GLU A 483 34.83 -8.71 3.59
C GLU A 483 33.83 -8.63 4.76
N ALA A 484 33.10 -9.71 5.04
CA ALA A 484 32.20 -9.80 6.19
C ALA A 484 32.96 -9.63 7.51
N SER A 485 34.16 -10.22 7.64
CA SER A 485 35.00 -10.07 8.85
C SER A 485 35.49 -8.63 9.07
N MET A 486 35.72 -7.87 8.00
CA MET A 486 36.15 -6.49 8.08
C MET A 486 35.03 -5.53 8.52
N LYS A 487 33.76 -5.92 8.31
CA LYS A 487 32.59 -5.16 8.75
C LYS A 487 32.25 -5.38 10.24
N ILE A 488 32.84 -6.37 10.91
CA ILE A 488 32.64 -6.63 12.34
C ILE A 488 33.33 -5.53 13.15
N GLU A 489 32.57 -4.80 13.98
CA GLU A 489 33.08 -3.68 14.77
C GLU A 489 33.97 -4.17 15.92
N ALA A 490 33.53 -5.22 16.63
CA ALA A 490 34.20 -5.73 17.82
C ALA A 490 34.82 -7.12 17.58
N LEU A 491 35.93 -7.18 16.83
CA LEU A 491 36.65 -8.44 16.58
C LEU A 491 37.22 -9.06 17.88
N THR A 492 36.73 -10.25 18.23
CA THR A 492 37.28 -11.07 19.33
C THR A 492 38.57 -11.77 18.93
N SER A 493 39.32 -12.30 19.90
CA SER A 493 40.49 -13.16 19.65
C SER A 493 40.13 -14.37 18.77
N ARG A 494 38.92 -14.92 18.91
CA ARG A 494 38.40 -16.00 18.06
C ARG A 494 38.20 -15.53 16.62
N ASP A 495 37.59 -14.35 16.42
CA ASP A 495 37.36 -13.80 15.08
C ASP A 495 38.67 -13.51 14.36
N ARG A 496 39.66 -12.94 15.07
CA ARG A 496 41.00 -12.70 14.53
C ARG A 496 41.70 -14.00 14.13
N ARG A 497 41.55 -15.07 14.92
CA ARG A 497 42.11 -16.38 14.59
C ARG A 497 41.48 -16.98 13.34
N ILE A 498 40.16 -16.88 13.20
CA ILE A 498 39.45 -17.34 12.00
C ILE A 498 39.94 -16.54 10.77
N LEU A 499 40.02 -15.21 10.88
CA LEU A 499 40.50 -14.34 9.81
C LEU A 499 41.95 -14.66 9.41
N ALA A 500 42.83 -14.92 10.38
CA ALA A 500 44.20 -15.36 10.13
C ALA A 500 44.24 -16.69 9.36
N GLY A 501 43.39 -17.66 9.75
CA GLY A 501 43.25 -18.93 9.06
C GLY A 501 42.79 -18.79 7.60
N ILE A 502 41.85 -17.87 7.32
CA ILE A 502 41.43 -17.58 5.92
C ILE A 502 42.60 -17.00 5.12
N TYR A 503 43.42 -16.12 5.70
CA TYR A 503 44.60 -15.60 5.01
C TYR A 503 45.66 -16.68 4.77
N GLU A 504 45.86 -17.61 5.70
CA GLU A 504 46.75 -18.76 5.52
C GLU A 504 46.30 -19.66 4.37
N THR A 505 45.01 -20.01 4.30
CA THR A 505 44.48 -20.86 3.22
C THR A 505 44.62 -20.20 1.85
N GLN A 506 44.60 -18.87 1.78
CA GLN A 506 44.85 -18.09 0.56
C GLN A 506 46.35 -17.81 0.28
N GLY A 507 47.27 -18.22 1.16
CA GLY A 507 48.71 -17.97 1.03
C GLY A 507 49.17 -16.56 1.42
N ASN A 508 48.29 -15.75 2.01
CA ASN A 508 48.52 -14.36 2.41
C ASN A 508 49.15 -14.26 3.82
N LEU A 509 50.31 -14.88 4.01
CA LEU A 509 50.94 -15.07 5.33
C LEU A 509 51.22 -13.77 6.10
N SER A 510 51.53 -12.66 5.42
CA SER A 510 51.76 -11.36 6.07
C SER A 510 50.51 -10.84 6.80
N TYR A 511 49.33 -11.03 6.22
CA TYR A 511 48.06 -10.64 6.85
C TYR A 511 47.68 -11.59 7.98
N ALA A 512 47.97 -12.89 7.85
CA ALA A 512 47.78 -13.86 8.93
C ALA A 512 48.62 -13.51 10.17
N ILE A 513 49.93 -13.24 9.98
CA ILE A 513 50.84 -12.84 11.06
C ILE A 513 50.34 -11.57 11.76
N LEU A 514 49.85 -10.58 11.00
CA LEU A 514 49.30 -9.36 11.56
C LEU A 514 48.11 -9.63 12.50
N GLN A 515 47.19 -10.52 12.11
CA GLN A 515 46.05 -10.85 12.96
C GLN A 515 46.45 -11.62 14.22
N TYR A 516 47.39 -12.57 14.13
CA TYR A 516 47.92 -13.26 15.32
C TYR A 516 48.64 -12.30 16.28
N GLY A 517 49.44 -11.37 15.73
CA GLY A 517 50.11 -10.35 16.53
C GLY A 517 49.13 -9.50 17.35
N ARG A 518 47.97 -9.14 16.76
CA ARG A 518 46.91 -8.40 17.46
C ARG A 518 46.28 -9.18 18.61
N ILE A 519 46.16 -10.50 18.50
CA ILE A 519 45.69 -11.36 19.60
C ILE A 519 46.69 -11.32 20.75
N ILE A 520 47.98 -11.53 20.45
CA ILE A 520 49.05 -11.56 21.46
C ILE A 520 49.13 -10.22 22.21
N SER A 521 49.03 -9.10 21.50
CA SER A 521 49.09 -7.76 22.11
C SER A 521 47.90 -7.42 23.02
N GLN A 522 46.71 -7.99 22.78
CA GLN A 522 45.54 -7.81 23.66
C GLN A 522 45.63 -8.69 24.91
N VAL A 523 46.19 -9.89 24.77
CA VAL A 523 46.44 -10.82 25.90
C VAL A 523 47.45 -10.22 26.88
N THR A 524 48.48 -9.51 26.38
CA THR A 524 49.48 -8.85 27.24
C THR A 524 48.95 -7.72 28.12
N SER A 525 47.76 -7.17 27.85
CA SER A 525 47.15 -6.11 28.67
C SER A 525 46.17 -6.61 29.74
N GLU A 526 45.54 -7.78 29.56
CA GLU A 526 44.67 -8.40 30.57
C GLU A 526 45.44 -9.28 31.56
N ASP A 527 46.56 -9.88 31.15
CA ASP A 527 47.38 -10.77 32.00
C ASP A 527 48.33 -10.02 32.97
N THR A 528 48.37 -8.69 32.98
CA THR A 528 49.18 -7.91 33.94
C THR A 528 48.55 -7.73 35.33
N MET A 529 47.45 -8.41 35.67
CA MET A 529 46.85 -8.36 37.02
C MET A 529 47.08 -9.60 37.90
N LEU A 530 47.80 -10.62 37.45
CA LEU A 530 48.03 -11.83 38.28
C LEU A 530 49.44 -12.42 38.14
N ILE A 531 50.49 -11.60 38.24
CA ILE A 531 51.82 -12.08 38.63
C ILE A 531 52.51 -10.98 39.46
N ASP A 532 52.37 -11.07 40.78
CA ASP A 532 53.34 -10.58 41.77
C ASP A 532 54.16 -11.79 42.27
#